data_AF-A0A089K125-F1
#
_entry.id   AF-A0A089K125-F1
#
_cell.length_a   1.000
_cell.length_b   1.000
_cell.length_c   1.000
_cell.angle_alpha   90.00
_cell.angle_beta   90.00
_cell.angle_gamma   90.00
#
_symmetry.space_group_name_H-M   'P 1'
#
loop_
_entity.id
_entity.type
_entity.pdbx_description
1 polymer ?
#
loop_
_entity_poly.entity_id
_entity_poly.type
_entity_poly.pdbx_seq_one_letter_code
_entity_poly.pdbx_strand_id
1 'polypeptide(L)'
;MRARALREGIAAPPYAYLIVSRSEASIRERFASLEEDVYLLNDKDTILSNRNQALIGSDFNTLLPIDELAFPDIVEFKNENQLLLSLPLKYAKWRLVSVAPYEQLTERLNGINRTGLIFQTVFAVSFLFALTYLLRRFTKPVLVM
;
A
#
# COMPACT_ATOMS: atom_id res chain seq x y z
N MET A 1 2.23 21.79 -12.73
CA MET A 1 2.51 22.82 -13.75
C MET A 1 4.00 23.14 -13.69
N ARG A 2 4.73 23.10 -14.82
CA ARG A 2 6.11 23.59 -14.88
C ARG A 2 6.15 24.75 -15.87
N ALA A 3 6.68 25.89 -15.43
CA ALA A 3 6.90 27.04 -16.28
C ALA A 3 8.41 27.23 -16.49
N ARG A 4 8.83 27.37 -17.75
CA ARG A 4 10.23 27.67 -18.09
C ARG A 4 10.28 28.92 -18.96
N ALA A 5 11.09 29.89 -18.56
CA ALA A 5 11.33 31.07 -19.37
C ALA A 5 12.25 30.73 -20.56
N LEU A 6 11.87 31.18 -21.75
CA LEU A 6 12.66 31.07 -22.98
C LEU A 6 13.50 32.33 -23.14
N ARG A 7 14.79 32.13 -23.45
CA ARG A 7 15.78 33.20 -23.63
C ARG A 7 16.63 32.88 -24.86
N GLU A 8 16.97 33.90 -25.65
CA GLU A 8 17.85 33.75 -26.83
C GLU A 8 19.32 33.56 -26.43
N GLY A 9 19.69 33.95 -25.21
CA GLY A 9 21.02 33.77 -24.64
C GLY A 9 21.03 33.96 -23.11
N ILE A 10 22.18 33.73 -22.47
CA ILE A 10 22.31 33.70 -21.01
C ILE A 10 22.02 35.08 -20.37
N ALA A 11 22.38 36.15 -21.07
CA ALA A 11 22.23 37.54 -20.61
C ALA A 11 20.97 38.26 -21.16
N ALA A 12 20.22 37.63 -22.07
CA ALA A 12 19.04 38.26 -22.67
C ALA A 12 17.82 38.15 -21.74
N PRO A 13 16.96 39.19 -21.69
CA PRO A 13 15.69 39.10 -20.96
C PRO A 13 14.81 37.99 -21.56
N PRO A 14 13.96 37.36 -20.74
CA PRO A 14 13.05 36.33 -21.22
C PRO A 14 12.01 36.93 -22.16
N TYR A 15 11.86 36.34 -23.35
CA TYR A 15 10.93 36.81 -24.38
C TYR A 15 9.63 36.00 -24.43
N ALA A 16 9.63 34.79 -23.86
CA ALA A 16 8.46 33.92 -23.80
C ALA A 16 8.50 32.98 -22.58
N TYR A 17 7.35 32.41 -22.23
CA TYR A 17 7.22 31.41 -21.17
C TYR A 17 6.56 30.15 -21.72
N LEU A 18 7.24 29.02 -21.57
CA LEU A 18 6.68 27.71 -21.86
C LEU A 18 6.03 27.16 -20.59
N ILE A 19 4.72 27.00 -20.62
CA ILE A 19 3.94 26.42 -19.54
C ILE A 19 3.53 25.01 -19.96
N VAL A 20 3.98 24.01 -19.20
CA VAL A 20 3.55 22.62 -19.38
C VAL A 20 2.53 22.27 -18.30
N SER A 21 1.31 22.03 -18.73
CA SER A 21 0.22 21.51 -17.90
C SER A 21 0.05 20.01 -18.08
N ARG A 22 -0.29 19.34 -16.99
CA ARG A 22 -0.85 17.99 -16.97
C ARG A 22 -2.22 18.12 -16.33
N SER A 23 -3.20 17.40 -16.85
CA SER A 23 -4.50 17.33 -16.19
C SER A 23 -4.35 16.57 -14.88
N GLU A 24 -5.09 17.01 -13.86
CA GLU A 24 -5.22 16.26 -12.62
C GLU A 24 -5.85 14.88 -12.86
N ALA A 25 -6.75 14.76 -13.84
CA ALA A 25 -7.36 13.49 -14.23
C ALA A 25 -6.33 12.40 -14.57
N SER A 26 -5.23 12.74 -15.25
CA SER A 26 -4.15 11.78 -15.54
C SER A 26 -3.34 11.35 -14.30
N ILE A 27 -3.44 12.10 -13.19
CA ILE A 27 -2.87 11.71 -11.89
C ILE A 27 -3.87 10.79 -11.19
N ARG A 28 -5.15 11.19 -11.11
CA ARG A 28 -6.23 10.37 -10.52
C ARG A 28 -6.33 8.99 -11.14
N GLU A 29 -6.20 8.88 -12.45
CA GLU A 29 -6.24 7.60 -13.17
C GLU A 29 -5.14 6.63 -12.69
N ARG A 30 -3.98 7.14 -12.23
CA ARG A 30 -2.92 6.31 -11.65
C ARG A 30 -3.27 5.80 -10.25
N PHE A 31 -4.12 6.51 -9.52
CA PHE A 31 -4.59 6.09 -8.20
C PHE A 31 -5.75 5.10 -8.30
N ALA A 32 -6.53 5.14 -9.39
CA ALA A 32 -7.68 4.25 -9.58
C ALA A 32 -7.31 2.75 -9.59
N SER A 33 -6.10 2.39 -10.01
CA SER A 33 -5.63 1.00 -10.04
C SER A 33 -5.03 0.51 -8.72
N LEU A 34 -4.85 1.39 -7.73
CA LEU A 34 -4.27 1.02 -6.44
C LEU A 34 -5.37 0.45 -5.53
N GLU A 35 -5.01 -0.49 -4.67
CA GLU A 35 -5.94 -0.95 -3.62
C GLU A 35 -6.02 0.06 -2.48
N GLU A 36 -4.86 0.61 -2.09
CA GLU A 36 -4.72 1.62 -1.04
C GLU A 36 -5.28 2.97 -1.47
N ASP A 37 -5.92 3.71 -0.57
CA ASP A 37 -6.46 5.03 -0.87
C ASP A 37 -5.35 6.09 -0.80
N VAL A 38 -5.01 6.67 -1.96
CA VAL A 38 -3.87 7.58 -2.10
C VAL A 38 -4.34 9.02 -2.27
N TYR A 39 -3.74 9.91 -1.49
CA TYR A 39 -4.01 11.33 -1.45
C TYR A 39 -2.76 12.10 -1.87
N LEU A 40 -2.88 12.96 -2.87
CA LEU A 40 -1.87 13.95 -3.19
C LEU A 40 -2.22 15.25 -2.49
N LEU A 41 -1.39 15.69 -1.55
CA LEU A 41 -1.61 16.89 -0.73
C LEU A 41 -0.65 18.01 -1.12
N ASN A 42 -1.11 19.25 -0.98
CA ASN A 42 -0.24 20.42 -1.03
C ASN A 42 0.45 20.70 0.33
N ASP A 43 1.10 21.85 0.45
CA ASP A 43 1.78 22.30 1.67
C ASP A 43 0.83 22.72 2.80
N LYS A 44 -0.48 22.81 2.53
CA LYS A 44 -1.55 23.17 3.47
C LYS A 44 -2.54 22.01 3.68
N ASP A 45 -2.12 20.78 3.38
CA ASP A 45 -2.94 19.58 3.50
C ASP A 45 -4.25 19.59 2.69
N THR A 46 -4.34 20.45 1.67
CA THR A 46 -5.44 20.43 0.71
C THR A 46 -5.23 19.28 -0.29
N ILE A 47 -6.30 18.52 -0.53
CA ILE A 47 -6.29 17.40 -1.46
C ILE A 47 -6.26 17.93 -2.90
N LEU A 48 -5.14 17.68 -3.59
CA LEU A 48 -4.94 18.03 -5.00
C LEU A 48 -5.44 16.94 -5.94
N SER A 49 -5.35 15.67 -5.54
CA SER A 49 -5.83 14.54 -6.33
C SER A 49 -6.08 13.32 -5.43
N ASN A 50 -7.17 12.61 -5.70
CA ASN A 50 -7.55 11.35 -5.07
C ASN A 50 -8.40 10.55 -6.08
N ARG A 51 -8.54 9.23 -5.89
CA ARG A 51 -9.42 8.38 -6.72
C ARG A 51 -10.86 8.89 -6.76
N ASN A 52 -11.34 9.44 -5.63
CA ASN A 52 -12.65 10.02 -5.47
C ASN A 52 -12.58 11.53 -5.76
N GLN A 53 -13.21 11.92 -6.87
CA GLN A 53 -13.23 13.31 -7.31
C GLN A 53 -13.91 14.26 -6.31
N ALA A 54 -14.85 13.76 -5.49
CA ALA A 54 -15.57 14.59 -4.52
C ALA A 54 -14.68 15.13 -3.38
N LEU A 55 -13.52 14.51 -3.15
CA LEU A 55 -12.59 14.91 -2.09
C LEU A 55 -11.59 15.98 -2.56
N ILE A 56 -11.50 16.23 -3.87
CA ILE A 56 -10.53 17.18 -4.43
C ILE A 56 -10.89 18.60 -4.01
N GLY A 57 -9.92 19.33 -3.47
CA GLY A 57 -10.08 20.69 -2.93
C GLY A 57 -10.52 20.73 -1.48
N SER A 58 -10.85 19.59 -0.86
CA SER A 58 -11.14 19.52 0.57
C SER A 58 -9.85 19.40 1.39
N ASP A 59 -9.96 19.73 2.68
CA ASP A 59 -8.88 19.64 3.64
C ASP A 59 -8.74 18.21 4.18
N PHE A 60 -7.54 17.65 4.12
CA PHE A 60 -7.28 16.28 4.54
C PHE A 60 -7.48 16.07 6.04
N ASN A 61 -7.16 17.06 6.88
CA ASN A 61 -7.32 16.97 8.33
C ASN A 61 -8.80 16.94 8.75
N THR A 62 -9.70 17.44 7.90
CA THR A 62 -11.16 17.30 8.12
C THR A 62 -11.63 15.86 7.95
N LEU A 63 -10.99 15.11 7.05
CA LEU A 63 -11.30 13.70 6.82
C LEU A 63 -10.65 12.80 7.85
N LEU A 64 -9.40 13.10 8.19
CA LEU A 64 -8.56 12.35 9.12
C LEU A 64 -7.90 13.35 10.07
N PRO A 65 -8.53 13.65 11.23
CA PRO A 65 -7.92 14.51 12.23
C PRO A 65 -6.72 13.76 12.84
N ILE A 66 -5.52 14.14 12.42
CA ILE A 66 -4.26 13.57 12.90
C ILE A 66 -3.56 14.68 13.71
N ASP A 67 -3.45 14.50 15.02
CA ASP A 67 -2.85 15.50 15.92
C ASP A 67 -1.34 15.68 15.69
N GLU A 68 -0.63 14.58 15.37
CA GLU A 68 0.79 14.60 14.99
C GLU A 68 1.03 13.75 13.75
N LEU A 69 1.56 14.37 12.70
CA LEU A 69 1.97 13.75 11.45
C LEU A 69 3.28 12.94 11.63
N ALA A 70 3.27 11.96 12.54
CA ALA A 70 4.29 10.94 12.60
C ALA A 70 4.01 9.92 11.49
N PHE A 71 5.03 9.55 10.72
CA PHE A 71 4.89 8.56 9.65
C PHE A 71 6.07 7.59 9.68
N PRO A 72 5.84 6.27 9.54
CA PRO A 72 4.53 5.60 9.46
C PRO A 72 3.77 5.63 10.80
N ASP A 73 2.43 5.67 10.75
CA ASP A 73 1.59 5.59 11.95
C ASP A 73 0.34 4.74 11.70
N ILE A 74 -0.23 4.18 12.77
CA ILE A 74 -1.45 3.39 12.74
C ILE A 74 -2.53 4.19 13.45
N VAL A 75 -3.55 4.60 12.70
CA VAL A 75 -4.66 5.40 13.23
C VAL A 75 -5.96 4.63 13.09
N GLU A 76 -6.86 4.81 14.06
CA GLU A 76 -8.20 4.26 13.98
C GLU A 76 -9.06 5.16 13.09
N PHE A 77 -9.45 4.67 11.92
CA PHE A 77 -10.27 5.41 10.96
C PHE A 77 -11.36 4.50 10.39
N LYS A 78 -12.60 5.00 10.38
CA LYS A 78 -13.80 4.22 9.98
C LYS A 78 -13.97 2.92 10.79
N ASN A 79 -13.63 2.95 12.08
CA ASN A 79 -13.77 1.80 12.99
C ASN A 79 -12.86 0.60 12.63
N GLU A 80 -11.78 0.86 11.87
CA GLU A 80 -10.74 -0.09 11.48
C GLU A 80 -9.36 0.55 11.70
N ASN A 81 -8.36 -0.27 12.02
CA ASN A 81 -6.97 0.20 12.11
C ASN A 81 -6.41 0.42 10.71
N GLN A 82 -6.01 1.64 10.40
CA GLN A 82 -5.46 2.01 9.11
C GLN A 82 -4.00 2.42 9.25
N LEU A 83 -3.16 1.89 8.37
CA LEU A 83 -1.76 2.28 8.23
C LEU A 83 -1.67 3.53 7.36
N LEU A 84 -1.04 4.56 7.89
CA LEU A 84 -0.75 5.80 7.19
C LEU A 84 0.72 5.88 6.81
N LEU A 85 0.96 6.14 5.53
CA LEU A 85 2.29 6.37 4.97
C LEU A 85 2.33 7.74 4.30
N SER A 86 3.32 8.57 4.63
CA SER A 86 3.54 9.85 3.94
C SER A 86 4.90 9.86 3.26
N LEU A 87 4.89 10.14 1.96
CA LEU A 87 6.06 10.35 1.14
C LEU A 87 6.13 11.81 0.67
N PRO A 88 7.08 12.61 1.17
CA PRO A 88 7.27 13.98 0.67
C PRO A 88 7.86 13.97 -0.74
N LEU A 89 7.27 14.76 -1.63
CA LEU A 89 7.79 15.00 -2.97
C LEU A 89 8.81 16.14 -2.94
N LYS A 90 9.96 15.93 -3.60
CA LYS A 90 11.05 16.92 -3.67
C LYS A 90 10.64 18.26 -4.31
N TYR A 91 9.55 18.27 -5.07
CA TYR A 91 9.10 19.44 -5.82
C TYR A 91 7.76 19.93 -5.26
N ALA A 92 7.62 21.26 -5.16
CA ALA A 92 6.38 21.96 -4.78
C ALA A 92 5.85 21.71 -3.35
N LYS A 93 6.67 21.12 -2.45
CA LYS A 93 6.28 20.78 -1.06
C LYS A 93 5.04 19.89 -0.98
N TRP A 94 4.77 19.14 -2.04
CA TRP A 94 3.65 18.20 -2.07
C TRP A 94 4.01 16.94 -1.31
N ARG A 95 3.00 16.23 -0.83
CA ARG A 95 3.16 14.96 -0.14
C ARG A 95 2.16 13.96 -0.67
N LEU A 96 2.58 12.72 -0.79
CA LEU A 96 1.70 11.58 -1.08
C LEU A 96 1.39 10.91 0.25
N VAL A 97 0.11 10.82 0.59
CA VAL A 97 -0.35 10.07 1.76
C VAL A 97 -1.09 8.84 1.25
N SER A 98 -0.66 7.65 1.66
CA SER A 98 -1.38 6.40 1.42
C SER A 98 -2.06 5.96 2.71
N VAL A 99 -3.31 5.53 2.57
CA VAL A 99 -4.15 5.03 3.66
C VAL A 99 -4.59 3.62 3.28
N ALA A 100 -4.14 2.64 4.05
CA ALA A 100 -4.43 1.23 3.81
C ALA A 100 -4.92 0.55 5.09
N PRO A 101 -5.96 -0.30 5.05
CA PRO A 101 -6.38 -1.06 6.22
C PRO A 101 -5.27 -2.02 6.65
N TYR A 102 -4.86 -1.93 7.92
CA TYR A 102 -3.76 -2.71 8.50
C TYR A 102 -4.03 -4.21 8.37
N GLU A 103 -5.29 -4.61 8.56
CA GLU A 103 -5.72 -5.99 8.48
C GLU A 103 -5.44 -6.61 7.10
N GLN A 104 -5.62 -5.87 6.00
CA GLN A 104 -5.34 -6.38 4.64
C GLN A 104 -3.85 -6.66 4.41
N LEU A 105 -2.96 -5.87 5.03
CA LEU A 105 -1.52 -6.08 4.96
C LEU A 105 -1.12 -7.35 5.72
N THR A 106 -1.73 -7.61 6.87
CA THR A 106 -1.52 -8.86 7.63
C THR A 106 -2.27 -10.07 7.08
N GLU A 107 -3.44 -9.91 6.47
CA GLU A 107 -4.22 -11.00 5.89
C GLU A 107 -3.57 -11.57 4.64
N ARG A 108 -2.94 -10.74 3.79
CA ARG A 108 -2.11 -11.23 2.68
C ARG A 108 -0.93 -12.09 3.17
N LEU A 109 -0.38 -11.76 4.34
CA LEU A 109 0.66 -12.57 4.99
C LEU A 109 0.08 -13.86 5.60
N ASN A 110 -1.10 -13.80 6.21
CA ASN A 110 -1.74 -14.96 6.82
C ASN A 110 -2.39 -15.94 5.82
N GLY A 111 -2.85 -15.47 4.66
CA GLY A 111 -3.47 -16.29 3.62
C GLY A 111 -2.51 -17.35 3.05
N ILE A 112 -1.23 -17.01 2.92
CA ILE A 112 -0.18 -17.96 2.51
C ILE A 112 0.02 -19.07 3.56
N ASN A 113 -0.16 -18.75 4.84
CA ASN A 113 0.07 -19.69 5.93
C ASN A 113 -1.04 -20.77 6.04
N ARG A 114 -2.27 -20.44 5.65
CA ARG A 114 -3.41 -21.37 5.77
C ARG A 114 -3.31 -22.57 4.84
N THR A 115 -2.79 -22.38 3.63
CA THR A 115 -2.52 -23.47 2.68
C THR A 115 -1.40 -24.38 3.19
N GLY A 116 -0.32 -23.79 3.74
CA GLY A 116 0.79 -24.55 4.33
C GLY A 116 0.35 -25.44 5.50
N LEU A 117 -0.49 -24.92 6.40
CA LEU A 117 -1.03 -25.67 7.55
C LEU A 117 -1.87 -26.88 7.12
N ILE A 118 -2.65 -26.78 6.04
CA ILE A 118 -3.44 -27.90 5.52
C ILE A 118 -2.51 -29.00 4.98
N PHE A 119 -1.53 -28.63 4.15
CA PHE A 119 -0.56 -29.60 3.62
C PHE A 119 0.27 -30.25 4.73
N GLN A 120 0.70 -29.47 5.73
CA GLN A 120 1.44 -29.98 6.88
C GLN A 120 0.62 -30.97 7.70
N THR A 121 -0.68 -30.68 7.90
CA THR A 121 -1.59 -31.58 8.62
C THR A 121 -1.78 -32.90 7.86
N VAL A 122 -2.00 -32.84 6.54
CA VAL A 122 -2.13 -34.04 5.69
C VAL A 122 -0.85 -34.87 5.72
N PHE A 123 0.32 -34.24 5.61
CA PHE A 123 1.60 -34.94 5.69
C PHE A 123 1.85 -35.56 7.06
N ALA A 124 1.54 -34.86 8.15
CA ALA A 124 1.71 -35.37 9.50
C ALA A 124 0.84 -36.60 9.76
N VAL A 125 -0.43 -36.55 9.35
CA VAL A 125 -1.36 -37.69 9.46
C VAL A 125 -0.89 -38.85 8.59
N SER A 126 -0.50 -38.59 7.33
CA SER A 126 0.02 -39.61 6.41
C SER A 126 1.28 -40.28 6.99
N PHE A 127 2.19 -39.51 7.55
CA PHE A 127 3.41 -40.00 8.18
C PHE A 127 3.10 -40.89 9.39
N LEU A 128 2.15 -40.49 10.25
CA LEU A 128 1.70 -41.31 11.37
C LEU A 128 1.12 -42.65 10.91
N PHE A 129 0.33 -42.66 9.85
CA PHE A 129 -0.20 -43.90 9.26
C PHE A 129 0.92 -44.78 8.69
N ALA A 130 1.85 -44.18 7.95
CA ALA A 130 3.01 -44.89 7.40
C ALA A 130 3.86 -45.50 8.52
N LEU A 131 4.16 -44.74 9.57
CA LEU A 131 4.92 -45.20 10.73
C LEU A 131 4.21 -46.32 11.47
N THR A 132 2.90 -46.19 11.70
CA THR A 132 2.09 -47.23 12.35
C THR A 132 2.03 -48.51 11.51
N TYR A 133 1.91 -48.37 10.19
CA TYR A 133 1.94 -49.49 9.25
C TYR A 133 3.31 -50.19 9.26
N LEU A 134 4.40 -49.42 9.23
CA LEU A 134 5.76 -49.94 9.28
C LEU A 134 6.02 -50.65 10.61
N LEU A 135 5.66 -50.02 11.73
CA LEU A 135 5.76 -50.60 13.06
C LEU A 135 5.00 -51.92 13.12
N ARG A 136 3.74 -51.97 12.65
CA ARG A 136 2.99 -53.24 12.55
C ARG A 136 3.67 -54.29 11.70
N ARG A 137 4.36 -53.90 10.62
CA ARG A 137 5.08 -54.85 9.75
C ARG A 137 6.34 -55.39 10.44
N PHE A 138 7.05 -54.56 11.18
CA PHE A 138 8.28 -54.94 11.90
C PHE A 138 8.02 -55.62 13.25
N THR A 139 6.93 -55.29 13.95
CA THR A 139 6.54 -55.91 15.23
C THR A 139 5.52 -57.04 15.08
N LYS A 140 5.04 -57.34 13.87
CA LYS A 140 4.50 -58.68 13.63
C LYS A 140 5.64 -59.67 13.92
N PRO A 141 5.44 -60.65 14.82
CA PRO A 141 6.50 -61.58 15.13
C PRO A 141 6.90 -62.21 13.80
N VAL A 142 8.20 -62.13 13.50
CA VAL A 142 8.82 -63.07 12.59
C VAL A 142 8.52 -64.41 13.27
N LEU A 143 7.45 -65.08 12.83
CA LEU A 143 7.23 -66.48 13.15
C LEU A 143 8.44 -67.17 12.54
N VAL A 144 9.44 -67.34 13.38
CA VAL A 144 10.60 -68.20 13.16
C VAL A 144 9.98 -69.57 12.96
N MET A 145 9.94 -70.00 11.70
CA MET A 145 9.58 -71.36 11.32
C MET A 145 10.79 -72.26 11.49
#